data_AF-A7TQX5-F1
#
_entry.id   AF-A7TQX5-F1
#
_cell.length_a   1.000
_cell.length_b   1.000
_cell.length_c   1.000
_cell.angle_alpha   90.00
_cell.angle_beta   90.00
_cell.angle_gamma   90.00
#
_symmetry.space_group_name_H-M   'P 1'
#
loop_
_entity.id
_entity.type
_entity.pdbx_description
1 polymer ?
#
loop_
_entity_poly.entity_id
_entity_poly.type
_entity_poly.pdbx_seq_one_letter_code
_entity_poly.pdbx_strand_id
1 'polypeptide(L)'
;MPISSFSSEELSYEKVSLEETSGEVLLKERVIDYALNKSNIPLISQLGRSQHGFVNNLTRRKAWSSLLESQLQLSSSKTCEVADSKTINNNDYNDDSDDDNDNVVHEDENQVQLDVKRSFVSVRDVHVRDLLRQVLERVIISVLRKYPQLRYYQGFHDVVSVFVLVYLGDEILASGTDENLILKYDEEISLKKSVEIFTLLYLRDFMMDSLEFPIDQLNIILKIIKKKDIKFYNKLSLGQIEPFFAISSILTIFSHELSPIMDNTYNETLFGIFDLIISTQSMNVPLLIYSNILLGVKDQLLENFEMDIIHFDNKVDLVHAIIQKVILQSIDNDRMWKETMINTRKMNYDKSLISLNKSMLNKYSVLITTASGDAYYNHCYTEKEVMEILRKEIQLNEKRNIEKAQLKMKKSTNSPELGLINKTSMTLAVSLLIGAFAVIISLQRDNSYSTLFKNTGDSLNNIYEYYTVKLVNRSTYVWKQPLESILTYLKSNTTS
;
A
#
# COMPACT_ATOMS: atom_id res chain seq x y z
N MET A 1 -20.91 23.92 -32.54
CA MET A 1 -21.19 23.59 -31.12
C MET A 1 -21.34 24.90 -30.37
N PRO A 2 -22.53 25.25 -29.85
CA PRO A 2 -22.62 26.37 -28.93
C PRO A 2 -22.29 25.89 -27.52
N ILE A 3 -21.47 26.69 -26.84
CA ILE A 3 -21.09 26.56 -25.43
C ILE A 3 -22.36 26.72 -24.60
N SER A 4 -22.74 25.70 -23.83
CA SER A 4 -23.85 25.79 -22.88
C SER A 4 -23.47 26.77 -21.76
N SER A 5 -24.13 27.93 -21.75
CA SER A 5 -24.10 28.87 -20.63
C SER A 5 -24.74 28.21 -19.42
N PHE A 6 -23.96 27.94 -18.37
CA PHE A 6 -24.48 27.59 -17.05
C PHE A 6 -25.47 28.68 -16.60
N SER A 7 -26.63 28.27 -16.12
CA SER A 7 -27.68 29.20 -15.69
C SER A 7 -27.23 29.95 -14.42
N SER A 8 -27.62 31.21 -14.30
CA SER A 8 -27.29 32.05 -13.13
C SER A 8 -27.84 31.52 -11.80
N GLU A 9 -28.81 30.60 -11.85
CA GLU A 9 -29.37 29.91 -10.69
C GLU A 9 -28.47 28.74 -10.26
N GLU A 10 -27.92 27.92 -11.17
CA GLU A 10 -26.97 26.85 -10.80
C GLU A 10 -25.70 27.43 -10.15
N LEU A 11 -25.19 28.55 -10.68
CA LEU A 11 -24.04 29.27 -10.11
C LEU A 11 -24.31 29.89 -8.73
N SER A 12 -25.56 30.23 -8.40
CA SER A 12 -25.92 30.78 -7.09
C SER A 12 -26.12 29.68 -6.05
N TYR A 13 -26.74 28.55 -6.42
CA TYR A 13 -26.83 27.36 -5.57
C TYR A 13 -25.46 26.75 -5.28
N GLU A 14 -24.57 26.70 -6.26
CA GLU A 14 -23.22 26.18 -6.08
C GLU A 14 -22.40 27.08 -5.14
N LYS A 15 -22.54 28.41 -5.23
CA LYS A 15 -21.90 29.34 -4.27
C LYS A 15 -22.45 29.23 -2.86
N VAL A 16 -23.77 29.15 -2.68
CA VAL A 16 -24.40 29.00 -1.36
C VAL A 16 -23.98 27.67 -0.72
N SER A 17 -23.95 26.57 -1.48
CA SER A 17 -23.52 25.27 -0.96
C SER A 17 -22.02 25.23 -0.61
N LEU A 18 -21.16 25.92 -1.36
CA LEU A 18 -19.73 26.06 -1.03
C LEU A 18 -19.50 26.91 0.23
N GLU A 19 -20.26 28.00 0.42
CA GLU A 19 -20.19 28.83 1.63
C GLU A 19 -20.70 28.08 2.87
N GLU A 20 -21.80 27.32 2.75
CA GLU A 20 -22.33 26.47 3.83
C GLU A 20 -21.34 25.35 4.21
N THR A 21 -20.75 24.68 3.20
CA THR A 21 -19.74 23.63 3.43
C THR A 21 -18.50 24.22 4.12
N SER A 22 -18.07 25.41 3.73
CA SER A 22 -16.94 26.11 4.37
C SER A 22 -17.24 26.46 5.84
N GLY A 23 -18.46 26.90 6.15
CA GLY A 23 -18.90 27.17 7.52
C GLY A 23 -18.95 25.93 8.41
N GLU A 24 -19.44 24.80 7.89
CA GLU A 24 -19.47 23.52 8.61
C GLU A 24 -18.05 23.03 8.94
N VAL A 25 -17.15 23.10 7.96
CA VAL A 25 -15.74 22.68 8.12
C VAL A 25 -15.02 23.51 9.19
N LEU A 26 -15.19 24.83 9.19
CA LEU A 26 -14.61 25.73 10.20
C LEU A 26 -15.17 25.47 11.60
N LEU A 27 -16.48 25.21 11.72
CA LEU A 27 -17.07 24.84 12.99
C LEU A 27 -16.49 23.52 13.50
N LYS A 28 -16.36 22.52 12.61
CA LYS A 28 -15.80 21.22 12.95
C LYS A 28 -14.37 21.33 13.46
N GLU A 29 -13.52 22.12 12.80
CA GLU A 29 -12.15 22.38 13.23
C GLU A 29 -12.10 22.89 14.69
N ARG A 30 -12.93 23.88 15.03
CA ARG A 30 -13.01 24.40 16.41
C ARG A 30 -13.45 23.35 17.43
N VAL A 31 -14.38 22.47 17.05
CA VAL A 31 -14.84 21.38 17.93
C VAL A 31 -13.74 20.33 18.11
N ILE A 32 -12.96 20.04 17.07
CA ILE A 32 -11.79 19.16 17.15
C ILE A 32 -10.75 19.76 18.11
N ASP A 33 -10.40 21.04 17.96
CA ASP A 33 -9.46 21.72 18.85
C ASP A 33 -9.93 21.71 20.30
N TYR A 34 -11.22 21.96 20.53
CA TYR A 34 -11.82 21.85 21.87
C TYR A 34 -11.66 20.43 22.44
N ALA A 35 -11.94 19.39 21.65
CA ALA A 35 -11.82 18.00 22.06
C ALA A 35 -10.36 17.62 22.39
N LEU A 36 -9.41 18.07 21.56
CA LEU A 36 -7.96 17.88 21.76
C LEU A 36 -7.47 18.56 23.03
N ASN A 37 -7.86 19.82 23.27
CA ASN A 37 -7.50 20.57 24.47
C ASN A 37 -8.07 19.96 25.76
N LYS A 38 -9.18 19.22 25.65
CA LYS A 38 -9.78 18.47 26.77
C LYS A 38 -9.30 17.02 26.83
N SER A 39 -8.43 16.59 25.91
CA SER A 39 -7.98 15.20 25.74
C SER A 39 -9.15 14.20 25.73
N ASN A 40 -10.28 14.59 25.13
CA ASN A 40 -11.50 13.78 25.09
C ASN A 40 -11.41 12.77 23.93
N ILE A 41 -10.70 11.66 24.17
CA ILE A 41 -10.49 10.58 23.20
C ILE A 41 -11.81 10.10 22.56
N PRO A 42 -12.91 9.88 23.32
CA PRO A 42 -14.17 9.47 22.72
C PRO A 42 -14.74 10.45 21.70
N LEU A 43 -14.66 11.75 22.01
CA LEU A 43 -15.13 12.80 21.11
C LEU A 43 -14.23 12.94 19.89
N ILE A 44 -12.90 12.90 20.07
CA ILE A 44 -11.93 12.95 18.95
C ILE A 44 -12.20 11.83 17.95
N SER A 45 -12.35 10.60 18.43
CA SER A 45 -12.66 9.46 17.56
C SER A 45 -14.04 9.59 16.88
N GLN A 46 -15.06 10.11 17.59
CA GLN A 46 -16.36 10.38 16.95
C GLN A 46 -16.25 11.41 15.83
N LEU A 47 -15.44 12.46 16.02
CA LEU A 47 -15.22 13.51 15.01
C LEU A 47 -14.47 12.98 13.79
N GLY A 48 -13.45 12.14 13.97
CA GLY A 48 -12.73 11.52 12.85
C GLY A 48 -13.58 10.53 12.05
N ARG A 49 -14.57 9.89 12.68
CA ARG A 49 -15.55 9.02 11.99
C ARG A 49 -16.57 9.78 11.15
N SER A 50 -16.85 11.04 11.46
CA SER A 50 -17.88 11.82 10.78
C SER A 50 -17.38 12.39 9.44
N GLN A 51 -18.29 13.02 8.69
CA GLN A 51 -17.98 13.61 7.38
C GLN A 51 -16.83 14.62 7.48
N HIS A 52 -15.95 14.68 6.47
CA HIS A 52 -14.72 15.50 6.44
C HIS A 52 -13.57 15.08 7.39
N GLY A 53 -13.74 14.04 8.21
CA GLY A 53 -12.66 13.54 9.07
C GLY A 53 -12.09 14.62 9.98
N PHE A 54 -10.77 14.74 10.10
CA PHE A 54 -10.14 15.79 10.90
C PHE A 54 -9.94 17.11 10.16
N VAL A 55 -10.42 17.26 8.93
CA VAL A 55 -10.36 18.50 8.13
C VAL A 55 -8.97 18.79 7.55
N ASN A 56 -7.93 19.02 8.35
CA ASN A 56 -6.60 19.44 7.88
C ASN A 56 -5.44 18.70 8.57
N ASN A 57 -4.22 18.90 8.09
CA ASN A 57 -3.05 18.17 8.60
C ASN A 57 -2.68 18.59 10.04
N LEU A 58 -2.87 19.86 10.40
CA LEU A 58 -2.57 20.38 11.74
C LEU A 58 -3.43 19.74 12.83
N THR A 59 -4.72 19.56 12.57
CA THR A 59 -5.62 18.83 13.46
C THR A 59 -5.37 17.32 13.40
N ARG A 60 -5.09 16.74 12.21
CA ARG A 60 -4.76 15.32 12.05
C ARG A 60 -3.56 14.90 12.87
N ARG A 61 -2.42 15.59 12.78
CA ARG A 61 -1.22 15.21 13.53
C ARG A 61 -1.49 15.12 15.04
N LYS A 62 -2.27 16.06 15.59
CA LYS A 62 -2.66 16.07 17.02
C LYS A 62 -3.65 14.95 17.34
N ALA A 63 -4.68 14.78 16.51
CA ALA A 63 -5.72 13.77 16.71
C ALA A 63 -5.20 12.34 16.54
N TRP A 64 -4.39 12.09 15.51
CA TRP A 64 -3.76 10.80 15.26
C TRP A 64 -2.81 10.41 16.39
N SER A 65 -1.92 11.32 16.82
CA SER A 65 -1.07 11.09 17.99
C SER A 65 -1.90 10.72 19.22
N SER A 66 -2.91 11.54 19.54
CA SER A 66 -3.75 11.32 20.72
C SER A 66 -4.54 10.00 20.67
N LEU A 67 -5.07 9.63 19.51
CA LEU A 67 -5.80 8.38 19.32
C LEU A 67 -4.88 7.17 19.37
N LEU A 68 -3.76 7.18 18.65
CA LEU A 68 -2.81 6.06 18.60
C LEU A 68 -2.18 5.81 19.97
N GLU A 69 -1.73 6.86 20.66
CA GLU A 69 -1.18 6.75 22.02
C GLU A 69 -2.21 6.28 23.05
N SER A 70 -3.50 6.54 22.82
CA SER A 70 -4.57 5.96 23.66
C SER A 70 -4.81 4.46 23.43
N GLN A 71 -4.32 3.92 22.30
CA GLN A 71 -4.51 2.52 21.90
C GLN A 71 -3.33 1.62 22.26
N LEU A 72 -2.10 2.15 22.31
CA LEU A 72 -0.90 1.40 22.68
C LEU A 72 0.06 2.24 23.51
N GLN A 73 0.37 1.74 24.70
CA GLN A 73 1.44 2.25 25.53
C GLN A 73 2.76 1.56 25.15
N LEU A 74 3.60 2.33 24.45
CA LEU A 74 4.98 1.94 24.18
C LEU A 74 5.80 2.01 25.47
N SER A 75 6.71 1.06 25.65
CA SER A 75 7.70 1.16 26.72
C SER A 75 8.58 2.38 26.46
N SER A 76 8.89 3.13 27.52
CA SER A 76 9.83 4.23 27.43
C SER A 76 11.18 3.64 27.01
N SER A 77 11.51 3.71 25.72
CA SER A 77 12.90 3.62 25.30
C SER A 77 13.66 4.60 26.18
N LYS A 78 14.72 4.15 26.85
CA LYS A 78 15.69 5.05 27.47
C LYS A 78 16.22 5.94 26.34
N THR A 79 15.54 7.04 26.07
CA THR A 79 16.06 8.10 25.23
C THR A 79 17.35 8.54 25.88
N CYS A 80 18.43 8.60 25.10
CA CYS A 80 19.72 9.13 25.51
C CYS A 80 19.51 10.48 26.22
N GLU A 81 19.51 10.46 27.55
CA GLU A 81 19.73 11.65 28.35
C GLU A 81 21.18 12.05 28.10
N VAL A 82 21.38 13.10 27.31
CA VAL A 82 22.64 13.84 27.35
C VAL A 82 22.68 14.54 28.71
N ALA A 83 23.17 13.81 29.71
CA ALA A 83 23.49 14.36 31.01
C ALA A 83 24.92 14.93 30.95
N ASP A 84 24.99 16.25 30.92
CA ASP A 84 26.22 16.98 31.17
C ASP A 84 26.75 16.67 32.58
N SER A 85 27.96 16.11 32.62
CA SER A 85 28.99 16.26 33.66
C SER A 85 28.77 15.73 35.10
N LYS A 86 29.64 14.76 35.41
CA LYS A 86 30.27 14.41 36.71
C LYS A 86 29.42 13.66 37.73
N THR A 87 29.77 12.38 37.93
CA THR A 87 30.45 11.90 39.16
C THR A 87 31.05 10.52 38.88
N ILE A 88 32.36 10.39 39.10
CA ILE A 88 33.08 9.11 39.15
C ILE A 88 32.57 8.34 40.38
N ASN A 89 32.14 7.10 40.21
CA ASN A 89 32.40 6.03 41.16
C ASN A 89 32.24 4.66 40.49
N ASN A 90 33.37 3.98 40.36
CA ASN A 90 33.46 2.57 40.05
C ASN A 90 32.83 1.75 41.19
N ASN A 91 32.04 0.74 40.85
CA ASN A 91 32.20 -0.63 41.37
C ASN A 91 31.23 -1.58 40.66
N ASP A 92 31.83 -2.51 39.91
CA ASP A 92 31.41 -3.88 39.62
C ASP A 92 29.99 -4.31 39.99
N TYR A 93 29.16 -4.52 38.96
CA TYR A 93 28.35 -5.73 38.82
C TYR A 93 28.20 -6.05 37.32
N ASN A 94 28.64 -7.25 36.93
CA ASN A 94 28.39 -7.85 35.62
C ASN A 94 26.88 -8.04 35.42
N ASP A 95 26.33 -7.51 34.34
CA ASP A 95 25.12 -8.04 33.71
C ASP A 95 25.25 -7.87 32.19
N ASP A 96 25.01 -8.96 31.48
CA ASP A 96 25.43 -9.20 30.11
C ASP A 96 24.63 -8.36 29.09
N SER A 97 25.36 -7.60 28.27
CA SER A 97 25.07 -7.15 26.90
C SER A 97 23.60 -7.13 26.41
N ASP A 98 22.91 -6.01 26.62
CA ASP A 98 21.69 -5.63 25.89
C ASP A 98 21.86 -4.32 25.06
N ASP A 99 23.10 -3.82 24.94
CA ASP A 99 23.44 -2.49 24.39
C ASP A 99 23.85 -2.48 22.89
N ASP A 100 23.66 -3.59 22.17
CA ASP A 100 24.18 -3.77 20.78
C ASP A 100 23.11 -3.78 19.67
N ASN A 101 21.80 -3.68 20.00
CA ASN A 101 20.74 -3.83 18.99
C ASN A 101 20.58 -2.63 18.02
N ASP A 102 20.99 -1.41 18.40
CA ASP A 102 20.88 -0.23 17.50
C ASP A 102 21.86 -0.30 16.31
N ASN A 103 22.91 -1.11 16.42
CA ASN A 103 23.91 -1.33 15.37
C ASN A 103 23.61 -2.53 14.46
N VAL A 104 22.61 -3.34 14.77
CA VAL A 104 22.25 -4.49 13.92
C VAL A 104 21.42 -4.00 12.74
N VAL A 105 22.03 -4.05 11.56
CA VAL A 105 21.36 -3.74 10.29
C VAL A 105 20.24 -4.73 10.05
N HIS A 106 19.02 -4.22 9.80
CA HIS A 106 17.89 -5.04 9.42
C HIS A 106 18.07 -5.55 7.98
N GLU A 107 17.72 -6.81 7.71
CA GLU A 107 17.95 -7.44 6.40
C GLU A 107 17.28 -6.70 5.23
N ASP A 108 16.16 -6.03 5.52
CA ASP A 108 15.34 -5.34 4.53
C ASP A 108 15.74 -3.88 4.27
N GLU A 109 16.75 -3.32 4.93
CA GLU A 109 17.14 -1.90 4.78
C GLU A 109 17.46 -1.52 3.32
N ASN A 110 18.09 -2.44 2.56
CA ASN A 110 18.37 -2.22 1.14
C ASN A 110 17.09 -2.08 0.31
N GLN A 111 16.06 -2.88 0.62
CA GLN A 111 14.78 -2.82 -0.09
C GLN A 111 14.05 -1.51 0.26
N VAL A 112 14.10 -1.08 1.53
CA VAL A 112 13.58 0.22 1.98
C VAL A 112 14.21 1.35 1.16
N GLN A 113 15.54 1.39 1.02
CA GLN A 113 16.24 2.43 0.25
C GLN A 113 15.80 2.48 -1.22
N LEU A 114 15.68 1.31 -1.86
CA LEU A 114 15.26 1.23 -3.25
C LEU A 114 13.84 1.77 -3.47
N ASP A 115 12.94 1.49 -2.55
CA ASP A 115 11.55 1.90 -2.64
C ASP A 115 11.34 3.38 -2.25
N VAL A 116 12.02 3.86 -1.20
CA VAL A 116 12.02 5.28 -0.82
C VAL A 116 12.55 6.17 -1.95
N LYS A 117 13.56 5.71 -2.70
CA LYS A 117 14.09 6.42 -3.88
C LYS A 117 13.02 6.62 -4.98
N ARG A 118 11.99 5.77 -5.02
CA ARG A 118 10.86 5.86 -5.95
C ARG A 118 9.66 6.62 -5.38
N SER A 119 9.70 7.02 -4.11
CA SER A 119 8.64 7.80 -3.47
C SER A 119 8.71 9.29 -3.82
N PHE A 120 7.62 10.02 -3.62
CA PHE A 120 7.54 11.48 -3.74
C PHE A 120 7.95 12.04 -5.12
N VAL A 121 7.74 11.28 -6.20
CA VAL A 121 8.15 11.66 -7.57
C VAL A 121 7.41 12.91 -8.08
N SER A 122 6.19 13.16 -7.60
CA SER A 122 5.41 14.35 -7.95
C SER A 122 5.93 15.65 -7.30
N VAL A 123 6.78 15.55 -6.27
CA VAL A 123 7.43 16.72 -5.66
C VAL A 123 8.48 17.26 -6.62
N ARG A 124 8.22 18.47 -7.14
CA ARG A 124 9.08 19.13 -8.13
C ARG A 124 10.40 19.62 -7.53
N ASP A 125 10.36 20.15 -6.32
CA ASP A 125 11.55 20.62 -5.61
C ASP A 125 12.38 19.43 -5.14
N VAL A 126 13.61 19.34 -5.67
CA VAL A 126 14.52 18.23 -5.40
C VAL A 126 14.97 18.20 -3.94
N HIS A 127 15.23 19.35 -3.33
CA HIS A 127 15.69 19.43 -1.94
C HIS A 127 14.58 18.99 -0.98
N VAL A 128 13.36 19.50 -1.20
CA VAL A 128 12.19 19.10 -0.42
C VAL A 128 11.92 17.61 -0.57
N ARG A 129 11.97 17.09 -1.80
CA ARG A 129 11.78 15.66 -2.08
C ARG A 129 12.81 14.81 -1.35
N ASP A 130 14.08 15.20 -1.39
CA ASP A 130 15.16 14.44 -0.77
C ASP A 130 15.07 14.49 0.76
N LEU A 131 14.64 15.62 1.35
CA LEU A 131 14.35 15.70 2.78
C LEU A 131 13.20 14.78 3.20
N LEU A 132 12.08 14.79 2.46
CA LEU A 132 10.95 13.88 2.71
C LEU A 132 11.38 12.41 2.64
N ARG A 133 12.21 12.06 1.65
CA ARG A 133 12.77 10.70 1.50
C ARG A 133 13.68 10.32 2.67
N GLN A 134 14.55 11.23 3.12
CA GLN A 134 15.44 10.97 4.26
C GLN A 134 14.62 10.74 5.54
N VAL A 135 13.59 11.55 5.79
CA VAL A 135 12.70 11.33 6.94
C VAL A 135 11.98 9.99 6.81
N LEU A 136 11.41 9.69 5.65
CA LEU A 136 10.70 8.43 5.38
C LEU A 136 11.59 7.20 5.63
N GLU A 137 12.82 7.20 5.10
CA GLU A 137 13.80 6.14 5.31
C GLU A 137 14.13 5.98 6.79
N ARG A 138 14.49 7.07 7.49
CA ARG A 138 14.83 7.02 8.92
C ARG A 138 13.69 6.45 9.78
N VAL A 139 12.45 6.85 9.51
CA VAL A 139 11.29 6.37 10.26
C VAL A 139 11.07 4.88 10.03
N ILE A 140 11.07 4.41 8.77
CA ILE A 140 10.87 3.00 8.45
C ILE A 140 11.97 2.13 9.06
N ILE A 141 13.24 2.51 8.88
CA ILE A 141 14.38 1.77 9.43
C ILE A 141 14.31 1.71 10.96
N SER A 142 13.94 2.81 11.63
CA SER A 142 13.83 2.82 13.09
C SER A 142 12.79 1.82 13.62
N VAL A 143 11.66 1.65 12.92
CA VAL A 143 10.64 0.66 13.30
C VAL A 143 11.16 -0.76 13.05
N LEU A 144 11.78 -1.02 11.90
CA LEU A 144 12.30 -2.35 11.57
C LEU A 144 13.44 -2.79 12.50
N ARG A 145 14.37 -1.90 12.84
CA ARG A 145 15.45 -2.20 13.79
C ARG A 145 14.93 -2.45 15.20
N LYS A 146 13.92 -1.69 15.66
CA LYS A 146 13.29 -1.91 16.96
C LYS A 146 12.51 -3.23 17.01
N TYR A 147 11.94 -3.65 15.88
CA TYR A 147 11.16 -4.89 15.77
C TYR A 147 11.71 -5.82 14.67
N PRO A 148 12.88 -6.44 14.86
CA PRO A 148 13.59 -7.18 13.81
C PRO A 148 12.89 -8.46 13.34
N GLN A 149 11.80 -8.85 14.01
CA GLN A 149 10.92 -9.94 13.59
C GLN A 149 9.89 -9.53 12.52
N LEU A 150 9.70 -8.24 12.27
CA LEU A 150 8.82 -7.75 11.20
C LEU A 150 9.56 -7.80 9.86
N ARG A 151 8.87 -8.27 8.81
CA ARG A 151 9.40 -8.25 7.44
C ARG A 151 8.86 -7.05 6.67
N TYR A 152 9.73 -6.35 5.97
CA TYR A 152 9.31 -5.27 5.07
C TYR A 152 8.50 -5.83 3.89
N TYR A 153 7.41 -5.15 3.53
CA TYR A 153 6.68 -5.42 2.30
C TYR A 153 6.72 -4.19 1.38
N GLN A 154 6.84 -4.43 0.08
CA GLN A 154 6.79 -3.37 -0.93
C GLN A 154 5.40 -2.71 -0.89
N GLY A 155 5.37 -1.41 -0.57
CA GLY A 155 4.15 -0.64 -0.32
C GLY A 155 4.05 -0.09 1.12
N PHE A 156 4.83 -0.61 2.08
CA PHE A 156 4.89 -0.04 3.42
C PHE A 156 5.34 1.44 3.40
N HIS A 157 6.27 1.78 2.51
CA HIS A 157 6.73 3.15 2.34
C HIS A 157 5.61 4.10 1.88
N ASP A 158 4.65 3.63 1.06
CA ASP A 158 3.52 4.44 0.64
C ASP A 158 2.62 4.76 1.84
N VAL A 159 2.40 3.81 2.76
CA VAL A 159 1.63 4.02 3.99
C VAL A 159 2.33 5.03 4.90
N VAL A 160 3.63 4.85 5.14
CA VAL A 160 4.40 5.75 6.02
C VAL A 160 4.53 7.15 5.41
N SER A 161 4.55 7.27 4.07
CA SER A 161 4.58 8.57 3.40
C SER A 161 3.38 9.46 3.76
N VAL A 162 2.21 8.86 4.01
CA VAL A 162 1.01 9.58 4.47
C VAL A 162 1.26 10.23 5.83
N PHE A 163 1.87 9.49 6.76
CA PHE A 163 2.25 10.03 8.07
C PHE A 163 3.30 11.13 7.95
N VAL A 164 4.35 10.93 7.13
CA VAL A 164 5.38 11.97 6.89
C VAL A 164 4.73 13.27 6.43
N LEU A 165 3.78 13.20 5.51
CA LEU A 165 3.09 14.39 4.97
C LEU A 165 2.13 15.03 5.97
N VAL A 166 1.40 14.24 6.77
CA VAL A 166 0.51 14.78 7.81
C VAL A 166 1.30 15.48 8.92
N TYR A 167 2.43 14.92 9.33
CA TYR A 167 3.22 15.47 10.44
C TYR A 167 4.11 16.62 10.01
N LEU A 168 4.76 16.51 8.86
CA LEU A 168 5.84 17.43 8.45
C LEU A 168 5.62 18.05 7.07
N GLY A 169 4.64 17.61 6.29
CA GLY A 169 4.43 18.02 4.91
C GLY A 169 4.24 19.53 4.78
N ASP A 170 3.33 20.12 5.54
CA ASP A 170 3.05 21.56 5.48
C ASP A 170 4.30 22.39 5.85
N GLU A 171 5.07 21.96 6.85
CA GLU A 171 6.27 22.66 7.33
C GLU A 171 7.41 22.58 6.31
N ILE A 172 7.67 21.38 5.78
CA ILE A 172 8.71 21.13 4.77
C ILE A 172 8.36 21.83 3.46
N LEU A 173 7.09 21.83 3.04
CA LEU A 173 6.65 22.50 1.81
C LEU A 173 6.69 24.03 1.93
N ALA A 174 6.39 24.58 3.12
CA ALA A 174 6.41 26.02 3.35
C ALA A 174 7.83 26.61 3.50
N SER A 175 8.77 25.84 4.05
CA SER A 175 10.14 26.28 4.33
C SER A 175 11.08 26.23 3.11
N GLY A 176 10.75 25.45 2.08
CA GLY A 176 11.53 25.40 0.84
C GLY A 176 12.95 24.85 1.06
N THR A 177 13.97 25.65 0.76
CA THR A 177 15.41 25.24 0.75
C THR A 177 16.19 25.61 2.01
N ASP A 178 15.54 26.13 3.05
CA ASP A 178 16.26 26.55 4.26
C ASP A 178 16.76 25.31 5.03
N GLU A 179 18.05 25.00 4.86
CA GLU A 179 18.73 23.83 5.45
C GLU A 179 18.70 23.82 6.98
N ASN A 180 18.37 24.95 7.62
CA ASN A 180 18.16 25.06 9.06
C ASN A 180 16.76 24.66 9.50
N LEU A 181 16.06 23.85 8.71
CA LEU A 181 14.91 23.05 9.12
C LEU A 181 15.32 22.18 10.31
N ILE A 182 15.30 22.80 11.49
CA ILE A 182 15.11 22.12 12.76
C ILE A 182 13.72 21.52 12.63
N LEU A 183 13.63 20.32 12.04
CA LEU A 183 12.49 19.44 12.23
C LEU A 183 12.21 19.54 13.72
N LYS A 184 11.05 20.08 14.11
CA LYS A 184 10.74 20.25 15.52
C LYS A 184 10.88 18.86 16.11
N TYR A 185 11.86 18.69 16.98
CA TYR A 185 12.27 17.38 17.48
C TYR A 185 11.05 16.59 17.99
N ASP A 186 10.12 17.31 18.61
CA ASP A 186 8.83 16.81 19.08
C ASP A 186 7.94 16.21 17.97
N GLU A 187 7.90 16.81 16.78
CA GLU A 187 7.07 16.34 15.67
C GLU A 187 7.64 15.08 15.01
N GLU A 188 8.97 15.01 14.85
CA GLU A 188 9.61 13.78 14.37
C GLU A 188 9.44 12.64 15.40
N ILE A 189 9.47 12.94 16.71
CA ILE A 189 9.16 11.96 17.75
C ILE A 189 7.70 11.48 17.64
N SER A 190 6.74 12.40 17.54
CA SER A 190 5.32 12.03 17.41
C SER A 190 5.04 11.24 16.12
N LEU A 191 5.73 11.58 15.02
CA LEU A 191 5.70 10.83 13.77
C LEU A 191 6.19 9.39 13.98
N LYS A 192 7.40 9.22 14.54
CA LYS A 192 7.99 7.89 14.80
C LYS A 192 7.07 7.05 15.68
N LYS A 193 6.60 7.60 16.79
CA LYS A 193 5.65 6.92 17.69
C LYS A 193 4.35 6.54 16.99
N SER A 194 3.79 7.44 16.18
CA SER A 194 2.55 7.17 15.45
C SER A 194 2.72 6.05 14.44
N VAL A 195 3.82 6.06 13.67
CA VAL A 195 4.12 5.02 12.68
C VAL A 195 4.40 3.69 13.37
N GLU A 196 5.11 3.70 14.49
CA GLU A 196 5.37 2.52 15.31
C GLU A 196 4.06 1.88 15.81
N ILE A 197 3.21 2.67 16.46
CA ILE A 197 1.91 2.19 16.95
C ILE A 197 1.04 1.69 15.79
N PHE A 198 0.98 2.45 14.69
CA PHE A 198 0.19 2.07 13.54
C PHE A 198 0.67 0.75 12.94
N THR A 199 1.98 0.57 12.80
CA THR A 199 2.59 -0.67 12.30
C THR A 199 2.22 -1.85 13.19
N LEU A 200 2.42 -1.71 14.50
CA LEU A 200 2.18 -2.77 15.47
C LEU A 200 0.70 -3.11 15.65
N LEU A 201 -0.23 -2.15 15.55
CA LEU A 201 -1.64 -2.42 15.78
C LEU A 201 -2.42 -2.74 14.50
N TYR A 202 -1.98 -2.24 13.32
CA TYR A 202 -2.77 -2.27 12.09
C TYR A 202 -2.12 -3.06 10.95
N LEU A 203 -0.79 -3.21 10.91
CA LEU A 203 -0.11 -3.73 9.71
C LEU A 203 0.56 -5.10 9.89
N ARG A 204 0.56 -5.68 11.08
CA ARG A 204 1.30 -6.93 11.37
C ARG A 204 1.03 -8.07 10.38
N ASP A 205 -0.23 -8.29 10.01
CA ASP A 205 -0.60 -9.35 9.06
C ASP A 205 0.17 -9.21 7.73
N PHE A 206 0.53 -8.00 7.30
CA PHE A 206 1.25 -7.71 6.07
C PHE A 206 2.78 -7.81 6.21
N MET A 207 3.29 -7.81 7.44
CA MET A 207 4.73 -7.81 7.75
C MET A 207 5.26 -9.20 8.14
N MET A 208 4.64 -10.23 7.57
CA MET A 208 5.02 -11.63 7.73
C MET A 208 5.93 -12.05 6.55
N ASP A 209 6.57 -13.22 6.65
CA ASP A 209 7.41 -13.79 5.57
C ASP A 209 6.60 -14.31 4.36
N SER A 210 5.28 -14.18 4.39
CA SER A 210 4.34 -14.83 3.47
C SER A 210 3.05 -14.02 3.34
N LEU A 211 2.46 -14.00 2.14
CA LEU A 211 1.25 -13.23 1.83
C LEU A 211 -0.07 -13.91 2.21
N GLU A 212 -0.01 -15.06 2.89
CA GLU A 212 -1.17 -15.88 3.23
C GLU A 212 -2.21 -15.15 4.09
N PHE A 213 -1.76 -14.44 5.13
CA PHE A 213 -2.65 -13.66 5.99
C PHE A 213 -3.32 -12.50 5.25
N PRO A 214 -2.61 -11.67 4.45
CA PRO A 214 -3.27 -10.67 3.62
C PRO A 214 -4.31 -11.30 2.68
N ILE A 215 -4.00 -12.42 2.03
CA ILE A 215 -4.95 -13.12 1.14
C ILE A 215 -6.20 -13.58 1.90
N ASP A 216 -6.06 -14.09 3.12
CA ASP A 216 -7.20 -14.42 3.99
C ASP A 216 -8.06 -13.19 4.28
N GLN A 217 -7.46 -12.01 4.49
CA GLN A 217 -8.19 -10.75 4.64
C GLN A 217 -8.93 -10.35 3.36
N LEU A 218 -8.28 -10.45 2.19
CA LEU A 218 -8.90 -10.05 0.92
C LEU A 218 -10.16 -10.86 0.60
N ASN A 219 -10.23 -12.12 1.03
CA ASN A 219 -11.42 -12.97 0.88
C ASN A 219 -12.67 -12.41 1.59
N ILE A 220 -12.51 -11.51 2.56
CA ILE A 220 -13.61 -10.79 3.20
C ILE A 220 -14.35 -9.91 2.18
N ILE A 221 -13.63 -9.30 1.23
CA ILE A 221 -14.22 -8.48 0.16
C ILE A 221 -15.26 -9.32 -0.61
N LEU A 222 -14.87 -10.53 -1.00
CA LEU A 222 -15.74 -11.45 -1.73
C LEU A 222 -16.98 -11.86 -0.91
N LYS A 223 -16.82 -12.08 0.40
CA LYS A 223 -17.94 -12.36 1.32
C LYS A 223 -18.90 -11.19 1.45
N ILE A 224 -18.40 -9.97 1.56
CA ILE A 224 -19.22 -8.75 1.62
C ILE A 224 -20.04 -8.63 0.34
N ILE A 225 -19.39 -8.81 -0.82
CA ILE A 225 -20.07 -8.78 -2.13
C ILE A 225 -21.14 -9.87 -2.19
N LYS A 226 -20.81 -11.12 -1.83
CA LYS A 226 -21.77 -12.23 -1.83
C LYS A 226 -23.03 -11.92 -1.02
N LYS A 227 -22.87 -11.28 0.13
CA LYS A 227 -23.97 -10.93 1.03
C LYS A 227 -24.79 -9.75 0.52
N LYS A 228 -24.16 -8.77 -0.14
CA LYS A 228 -24.83 -7.55 -0.62
C LYS A 228 -25.48 -7.74 -1.99
N ASP A 229 -24.83 -8.49 -2.89
CA ASP A 229 -25.32 -8.76 -4.25
C ASP A 229 -24.87 -10.15 -4.72
N ILE A 230 -25.65 -11.17 -4.35
CA ILE A 230 -25.39 -12.57 -4.73
C ILE A 230 -25.44 -12.78 -6.24
N LYS A 231 -26.23 -11.97 -6.97
CA LYS A 231 -26.35 -12.08 -8.44
C LYS A 231 -25.06 -11.64 -9.09
N PHE A 232 -24.53 -10.48 -8.69
CA PHE A 232 -23.24 -9.98 -9.15
C PHE A 232 -22.11 -10.97 -8.81
N TYR A 233 -22.07 -11.46 -7.57
CA TYR A 233 -21.08 -12.46 -7.12
C TYR A 233 -21.06 -13.71 -8.00
N ASN A 234 -22.24 -14.27 -8.32
CA ASN A 234 -22.35 -15.48 -9.14
C ASN A 234 -22.05 -15.19 -10.62
N LYS A 235 -22.47 -14.05 -11.16
CA LYS A 235 -22.30 -13.70 -12.57
C LYS A 235 -20.82 -13.57 -12.96
N LEU A 236 -20.00 -12.96 -12.10
CA LEU A 236 -18.55 -12.92 -12.26
C LEU A 236 -17.82 -14.14 -11.69
N SER A 237 -18.54 -15.15 -11.19
CA SER A 237 -17.96 -16.36 -10.58
C SER A 237 -16.90 -16.05 -9.50
N LEU A 238 -17.10 -14.99 -8.71
CA LEU A 238 -16.10 -14.48 -7.76
C LEU A 238 -15.67 -15.52 -6.72
N GLY A 239 -16.52 -16.50 -6.42
CA GLY A 239 -16.17 -17.59 -5.49
C GLY A 239 -15.11 -18.57 -5.98
N GLN A 240 -14.66 -18.45 -7.23
CA GLN A 240 -13.60 -19.29 -7.82
C GLN A 240 -12.28 -18.53 -7.97
N ILE A 241 -12.23 -17.29 -7.46
CA ILE A 241 -11.15 -16.34 -7.72
C ILE A 241 -10.46 -15.99 -6.40
N GLU A 242 -9.13 -16.00 -6.39
CA GLU A 242 -8.37 -15.41 -5.29
C GLU A 242 -8.28 -13.90 -5.51
N PRO A 243 -8.67 -13.04 -4.55
CA PRO A 243 -8.86 -11.60 -4.77
C PRO A 243 -7.57 -10.77 -4.87
N PHE A 244 -6.54 -11.26 -5.58
CA PHE A 244 -5.27 -10.54 -5.81
C PHE A 244 -5.44 -9.17 -6.49
N PHE A 245 -6.55 -8.95 -7.20
CA PHE A 245 -6.86 -7.64 -7.79
C PHE A 245 -6.91 -6.52 -6.73
N ALA A 246 -7.16 -6.85 -5.46
CA ALA A 246 -7.26 -5.90 -4.36
C ALA A 246 -5.97 -5.75 -3.54
N ILE A 247 -4.96 -6.59 -3.78
CA ILE A 247 -3.82 -6.72 -2.86
C ILE A 247 -3.04 -5.40 -2.71
N SER A 248 -2.77 -4.72 -3.82
CA SER A 248 -2.06 -3.43 -3.82
C SER A 248 -2.80 -2.41 -2.95
N SER A 249 -4.08 -2.18 -3.26
CA SER A 249 -4.89 -1.16 -2.58
C SER A 249 -5.05 -1.42 -1.09
N ILE A 250 -5.12 -2.68 -0.66
CA ILE A 250 -5.27 -3.02 0.76
C ILE A 250 -3.93 -2.93 1.49
N LEU A 251 -2.83 -3.42 0.89
CA LEU A 251 -1.48 -3.34 1.50
C LEU A 251 -1.02 -1.90 1.70
N THR A 252 -1.38 -1.00 0.78
CA THR A 252 -1.02 0.42 0.83
C THR A 252 -2.12 1.29 1.41
N ILE A 253 -3.27 0.74 1.82
CA ILE A 253 -4.41 1.55 2.30
C ILE A 253 -4.76 2.66 1.29
N PHE A 254 -4.83 2.28 0.00
CA PHE A 254 -5.07 3.15 -1.14
C PHE A 254 -4.05 4.28 -1.37
N SER A 255 -2.95 4.36 -0.61
CA SER A 255 -1.99 5.47 -0.73
C SER A 255 -1.18 5.41 -2.03
N HIS A 256 -0.96 4.22 -2.59
CA HIS A 256 -0.33 4.06 -3.90
C HIS A 256 -1.22 4.61 -5.03
N GLU A 257 -2.53 4.35 -4.99
CA GLU A 257 -3.46 4.79 -6.02
C GLU A 257 -3.84 6.27 -5.90
N LEU A 258 -4.03 6.75 -4.66
CA LEU A 258 -4.47 8.13 -4.41
C LEU A 258 -3.33 9.13 -4.28
N SER A 259 -2.07 8.66 -4.23
CA SER A 259 -0.81 9.42 -4.14
C SER A 259 -0.90 10.75 -3.37
N PRO A 260 -0.35 10.85 -2.14
CA PRO A 260 -0.59 11.97 -1.21
C PRO A 260 0.00 13.34 -1.60
N ILE A 261 0.44 13.53 -2.85
CA ILE A 261 1.07 14.76 -3.37
C ILE A 261 0.54 15.15 -4.77
N MET A 262 -0.66 14.72 -5.15
CA MET A 262 -1.32 15.19 -6.38
C MET A 262 -2.47 16.12 -5.98
N ASP A 263 -2.24 17.44 -6.11
CA ASP A 263 -3.18 18.57 -5.97
C ASP A 263 -4.36 18.39 -4.99
N ASN A 264 -4.33 19.15 -3.87
CA ASN A 264 -5.33 19.44 -2.81
C ASN A 264 -6.61 18.59 -2.65
N THR A 265 -7.30 18.19 -3.72
CA THR A 265 -8.56 17.43 -3.71
C THR A 265 -8.37 15.94 -3.36
N TYR A 266 -7.33 15.26 -3.87
CA TYR A 266 -7.14 13.81 -3.64
C TYR A 266 -6.57 13.48 -2.25
N ASN A 267 -5.87 14.45 -1.66
CA ASN A 267 -5.34 14.37 -0.30
C ASN A 267 -6.46 14.23 0.74
N GLU A 268 -7.60 14.89 0.53
CA GLU A 268 -8.71 14.82 1.49
C GLU A 268 -9.30 13.42 1.63
N THR A 269 -9.46 12.71 0.50
CA THR A 269 -10.01 11.35 0.50
C THR A 269 -9.03 10.40 1.17
N LEU A 270 -7.76 10.42 0.76
CA LEU A 270 -6.73 9.55 1.32
C LEU A 270 -6.58 9.76 2.83
N PHE A 271 -6.41 11.01 3.28
CA PHE A 271 -6.33 11.28 4.71
C PHE A 271 -7.62 10.95 5.44
N GLY A 272 -8.79 11.14 4.82
CA GLY A 272 -10.08 10.73 5.36
C GLY A 272 -10.23 9.21 5.56
N ILE A 273 -9.54 8.40 4.76
CA ILE A 273 -9.46 6.94 4.95
C ILE A 273 -8.69 6.63 6.23
N PHE A 274 -7.53 7.25 6.42
CA PHE A 274 -6.71 7.08 7.63
C PHE A 274 -7.40 7.62 8.88
N ASP A 275 -8.05 8.78 8.79
CA ASP A 275 -8.89 9.34 9.85
C ASP A 275 -9.92 8.32 10.31
N LEU A 276 -10.59 7.65 9.37
CA LEU A 276 -11.60 6.64 9.67
C LEU A 276 -10.98 5.37 10.27
N ILE A 277 -9.86 4.87 9.74
CA ILE A 277 -9.16 3.68 10.27
C ILE A 277 -8.72 3.90 11.72
N ILE A 278 -8.00 4.99 11.98
CA ILE A 278 -7.44 5.29 13.31
C ILE A 278 -8.57 5.58 14.30
N SER A 279 -9.59 6.34 13.89
CA SER A 279 -10.73 6.66 14.76
C SER A 279 -11.60 5.45 15.05
N THR A 280 -11.69 4.48 14.15
CA THR A 280 -12.45 3.25 14.38
C THR A 280 -11.62 2.14 15.00
N GLN A 281 -10.28 2.29 15.04
CA GLN A 281 -9.34 1.22 15.35
C GLN A 281 -9.68 -0.06 14.56
N SER A 282 -9.86 0.09 13.24
CA SER A 282 -10.39 -0.98 12.39
C SER A 282 -9.71 -1.07 11.02
N MET A 283 -9.02 -2.18 10.78
CA MET A 283 -8.53 -2.54 9.44
C MET A 283 -9.61 -3.16 8.54
N ASN A 284 -10.85 -3.29 9.02
CA ASN A 284 -11.96 -3.66 8.13
C ASN A 284 -12.31 -2.51 7.16
N VAL A 285 -11.92 -1.27 7.48
CA VAL A 285 -12.27 -0.07 6.69
C VAL A 285 -11.77 -0.17 5.24
N PRO A 286 -10.49 -0.46 4.95
CA PRO A 286 -10.02 -0.66 3.57
C PRO A 286 -10.81 -1.74 2.79
N LEU A 287 -11.15 -2.84 3.45
CA LEU A 287 -11.91 -3.95 2.84
C LEU A 287 -13.34 -3.53 2.50
N LEU A 288 -13.99 -2.74 3.36
CA LEU A 288 -15.29 -2.14 3.11
C LEU A 288 -15.24 -1.13 1.96
N ILE A 289 -14.20 -0.29 1.91
CA ILE A 289 -13.98 0.66 0.81
C ILE A 289 -13.90 -0.10 -0.51
N TYR A 290 -13.02 -1.10 -0.61
CA TYR A 290 -12.84 -1.86 -1.84
C TYR A 290 -14.12 -2.57 -2.27
N SER A 291 -14.86 -3.15 -1.31
CA SER A 291 -16.15 -3.79 -1.57
C SER A 291 -17.19 -2.79 -2.11
N ASN A 292 -17.23 -1.58 -1.55
CA ASN A 292 -18.13 -0.52 -2.01
C ASN A 292 -17.75 0.01 -3.39
N ILE A 293 -16.46 0.11 -3.72
CA ILE A 293 -15.99 0.43 -5.08
C ILE A 293 -16.53 -0.60 -6.07
N LEU A 294 -16.29 -1.89 -5.82
CA LEU A 294 -16.77 -2.98 -6.69
C LEU A 294 -18.29 -2.97 -6.87
N LEU A 295 -19.05 -2.69 -5.80
CA LEU A 295 -20.51 -2.59 -5.88
C LEU A 295 -20.96 -1.32 -6.63
N GLY A 296 -20.21 -0.22 -6.54
CA GLY A 296 -20.48 1.04 -7.24
C GLY A 296 -20.23 0.95 -8.75
N VAL A 297 -19.21 0.20 -9.18
CA VAL A 297 -18.85 0.02 -10.60
C VAL A 297 -19.37 -1.28 -11.21
N LYS A 298 -20.26 -1.98 -10.52
CA LYS A 298 -20.69 -3.34 -10.90
C LYS A 298 -21.28 -3.44 -12.30
N ASP A 299 -22.03 -2.43 -12.73
CA ASP A 299 -22.70 -2.46 -14.04
C ASP A 299 -21.64 -2.39 -15.16
N GLN A 300 -20.62 -1.53 -15.00
CA GLN A 300 -19.48 -1.46 -15.92
C GLN A 300 -18.66 -2.75 -15.95
N LEU A 301 -18.47 -3.40 -14.79
CA LEU A 301 -17.78 -4.69 -14.71
C LEU A 301 -18.54 -5.77 -15.48
N LEU A 302 -19.87 -5.81 -15.34
CA LEU A 302 -20.72 -6.77 -16.03
C LEU A 302 -20.74 -6.54 -17.54
N GLU A 303 -20.81 -5.29 -17.99
CA GLU A 303 -20.75 -4.93 -19.40
C GLU A 303 -19.41 -5.36 -20.05
N ASN A 304 -18.28 -5.04 -19.42
CA ASN A 304 -16.96 -5.45 -19.93
C ASN A 304 -16.84 -6.99 -19.95
N PHE A 305 -17.36 -7.67 -18.92
CA PHE A 305 -17.32 -9.12 -18.86
C PHE A 305 -18.13 -9.77 -19.98
N GLU A 306 -19.33 -9.28 -20.27
CA GLU A 306 -20.17 -9.81 -21.35
C GLU A 306 -19.57 -9.58 -22.74
N MET A 307 -18.84 -8.47 -22.95
CA MET A 307 -18.14 -8.19 -24.20
C MET A 307 -16.94 -9.13 -24.44
N ASP A 308 -16.18 -9.42 -23.38
CA ASP A 308 -14.89 -10.10 -23.52
C ASP A 308 -14.97 -11.61 -23.28
N ILE A 309 -16.01 -12.14 -22.60
CA ILE A 309 -16.11 -13.57 -22.24
C ILE A 309 -16.02 -14.52 -23.44
N ILE A 310 -16.46 -14.10 -24.63
CA ILE A 310 -16.43 -14.92 -25.85
C ILE A 310 -14.99 -15.14 -26.35
N HIS A 311 -14.07 -14.24 -25.98
CA HIS A 311 -12.70 -14.21 -26.48
C HIS A 311 -11.67 -14.82 -25.50
N PHE A 312 -12.11 -15.32 -24.34
CA PHE A 312 -11.22 -15.79 -23.28
C PHE A 312 -11.56 -17.23 -22.85
N ASP A 313 -10.55 -18.10 -22.91
CA ASP A 313 -10.64 -19.49 -22.43
C ASP A 313 -10.59 -19.57 -20.89
N ASN A 314 -9.84 -18.66 -20.24
CA ASN A 314 -9.75 -18.58 -18.78
C ASN A 314 -10.60 -17.42 -18.22
N LYS A 315 -11.74 -17.78 -17.63
CA LYS A 315 -12.67 -16.83 -17.01
C LYS A 315 -12.09 -16.14 -15.77
N VAL A 316 -11.21 -16.81 -15.02
CA VAL A 316 -10.62 -16.24 -13.80
C VAL A 316 -9.69 -15.08 -14.17
N ASP A 317 -8.80 -15.29 -15.13
CA ASP A 317 -7.86 -14.26 -15.61
C ASP A 317 -8.62 -13.06 -16.21
N LEU A 318 -9.70 -13.35 -16.95
CA LEU A 318 -10.56 -12.31 -17.51
C LEU A 318 -11.16 -11.42 -16.42
N VAL A 319 -11.75 -12.02 -15.38
CA VAL A 319 -12.38 -11.24 -14.30
C VAL A 319 -11.34 -10.42 -13.54
N HIS A 320 -10.15 -10.98 -13.28
CA HIS A 320 -9.03 -10.23 -12.72
C HIS A 320 -8.67 -8.99 -13.55
N ALA A 321 -8.46 -9.19 -14.85
CA ALA A 321 -8.08 -8.12 -15.77
C ALA A 321 -9.15 -7.03 -15.86
N ILE A 322 -10.44 -7.42 -15.92
CA ILE A 322 -11.56 -6.48 -15.98
C ILE A 322 -11.66 -5.68 -14.69
N ILE A 323 -11.59 -6.33 -13.52
CA ILE A 323 -11.66 -5.63 -12.23
C ILE A 323 -10.54 -4.60 -12.14
N GLN A 324 -9.29 -5.01 -12.44
CA GLN A 324 -8.15 -4.10 -12.38
C GLN A 324 -8.30 -2.92 -13.34
N LYS A 325 -8.73 -3.19 -14.59
CA LYS A 325 -8.96 -2.15 -15.61
C LYS A 325 -10.03 -1.15 -15.17
N VAL A 326 -11.20 -1.63 -14.75
CA VAL A 326 -12.34 -0.77 -14.41
C VAL A 326 -12.06 0.05 -13.15
N ILE A 327 -11.40 -0.54 -12.14
CA ILE A 327 -11.02 0.20 -10.94
C ILE A 327 -10.00 1.30 -11.25
N LEU A 328 -8.96 1.00 -12.04
CA LEU A 328 -7.99 2.02 -12.46
C LEU A 328 -8.65 3.17 -13.23
N GLN A 329 -9.64 2.87 -14.08
CA GLN A 329 -10.40 3.90 -14.80
C GLN A 329 -11.32 4.73 -13.91
N SER A 330 -11.69 4.21 -12.74
CA SER A 330 -12.65 4.84 -11.82
C SER A 330 -11.97 5.59 -10.67
N ILE A 331 -10.67 5.40 -10.47
CA ILE A 331 -9.94 5.91 -9.31
C ILE A 331 -9.89 7.44 -9.25
N ASP A 332 -9.89 8.11 -10.40
CA ASP A 332 -9.86 9.58 -10.47
C ASP A 332 -11.25 10.23 -10.30
N ASN A 333 -12.30 9.42 -10.06
CA ASN A 333 -13.67 9.90 -9.96
C ASN A 333 -14.04 10.32 -8.52
N ASP A 334 -13.99 11.63 -8.26
CA ASP A 334 -14.36 12.23 -6.96
C ASP A 334 -15.75 11.84 -6.46
N ARG A 335 -16.74 11.76 -7.37
CA ARG A 335 -18.11 11.40 -6.99
C ARG A 335 -18.17 9.95 -6.50
N MET A 336 -17.48 9.04 -7.17
CA MET A 336 -17.38 7.64 -6.74
C MET A 336 -16.76 7.56 -5.34
N TRP A 337 -15.68 8.30 -5.07
CA TRP A 337 -15.05 8.32 -3.75
C TRP A 337 -15.95 8.89 -2.67
N LYS A 338 -16.66 9.99 -2.95
CA LYS A 338 -17.66 10.56 -2.03
C LYS A 338 -18.74 9.53 -1.67
N GLU A 339 -19.35 8.89 -2.66
CA GLU A 339 -20.37 7.86 -2.45
C GLU A 339 -19.81 6.63 -1.69
N THR A 340 -18.61 6.18 -2.06
CA THR A 340 -17.90 5.07 -1.41
C THR A 340 -17.64 5.36 0.06
N MET A 341 -17.16 6.56 0.38
CA MET A 341 -16.85 6.96 1.75
C MET A 341 -18.13 7.15 2.59
N ILE A 342 -19.23 7.63 2.01
CA ILE A 342 -20.55 7.68 2.67
C ILE A 342 -21.04 6.26 3.00
N ASN A 343 -20.98 5.34 2.02
CA ASN A 343 -21.43 3.97 2.19
C ASN A 343 -20.55 3.19 3.17
N THR A 344 -19.24 3.41 3.14
CA THR A 344 -18.28 2.81 4.08
C THR A 344 -18.58 3.23 5.51
N ARG A 345 -18.80 4.53 5.77
CA ARG A 345 -19.17 5.02 7.11
C ARG A 345 -20.47 4.37 7.61
N LYS A 346 -21.48 4.20 6.75
CA LYS A 346 -22.73 3.51 7.11
C LYS A 346 -22.52 2.03 7.41
N MET A 347 -21.76 1.33 6.56
CA MET A 347 -21.48 -0.10 6.69
C MET A 347 -20.60 -0.44 7.88
N ASN A 348 -19.73 0.47 8.31
CA ASN A 348 -18.83 0.25 9.43
C ASN A 348 -19.58 -0.03 10.76
N TYR A 349 -20.87 0.29 10.84
CA TYR A 349 -21.74 -0.01 11.98
C TYR A 349 -22.54 -1.31 11.84
N ASP A 350 -22.46 -2.00 10.70
CA ASP A 350 -23.18 -3.25 10.45
C ASP A 350 -22.45 -4.43 11.11
N LYS A 351 -22.82 -4.73 12.37
CA LYS A 351 -22.28 -5.85 13.15
C LYS A 351 -22.36 -7.20 12.45
N SER A 352 -23.32 -7.37 11.54
CA SER A 352 -23.50 -8.61 10.80
C SER A 352 -22.44 -8.81 9.70
N LEU A 353 -21.74 -7.76 9.29
CA LEU A 353 -20.58 -7.85 8.39
C LEU A 353 -19.29 -8.13 9.16
N ILE A 354 -19.15 -7.52 10.35
CA ILE A 354 -17.98 -7.68 11.23
C ILE A 354 -17.83 -9.14 11.71
N SER A 355 -18.95 -9.84 11.97
CA SER A 355 -18.93 -11.23 12.44
C SER A 355 -18.59 -12.27 11.37
N LEU A 356 -18.63 -11.94 10.07
CA LEU A 356 -18.37 -12.88 8.96
C LEU A 356 -16.90 -13.33 8.87
N ASN A 357 -16.00 -12.68 9.62
CA ASN A 357 -14.56 -12.67 9.35
C ASN A 357 -13.78 -13.65 10.25
N LYS A 358 -14.28 -13.94 11.46
CA LYS A 358 -13.50 -14.62 12.51
C LYS A 358 -13.08 -16.07 12.19
N SER A 359 -13.81 -16.78 11.32
CA SER A 359 -13.51 -18.19 11.01
C SER A 359 -12.48 -18.41 9.90
N MET A 360 -12.24 -17.41 9.05
CA MET A 360 -11.28 -17.53 7.94
C MET A 360 -9.93 -16.91 8.25
N LEU A 361 -9.94 -15.89 9.10
CA LEU A 361 -8.73 -15.19 9.49
C LEU A 361 -7.93 -16.01 10.50
N ASN A 362 -6.62 -15.79 10.49
CA ASN A 362 -5.76 -16.28 11.55
C ASN A 362 -6.19 -15.62 12.88
N LYS A 363 -6.16 -16.37 13.99
CA LYS A 363 -6.67 -15.91 15.30
C LYS A 363 -5.91 -14.72 15.91
N TYR A 364 -4.72 -14.41 15.40
CA TYR A 364 -3.86 -13.32 15.86
C TYR A 364 -3.93 -12.08 14.96
N SER A 365 -4.65 -12.20 13.82
CA SER A 365 -4.86 -11.15 12.85
C SER A 365 -5.27 -9.84 13.50
N VAL A 366 -4.80 -8.73 12.93
CA VAL A 366 -5.18 -7.38 13.37
C VAL A 366 -6.70 -7.18 13.30
N LEU A 367 -7.38 -7.81 12.35
CA LEU A 367 -8.84 -7.76 12.18
C LEU A 367 -9.63 -8.51 13.27
N ILE A 368 -8.95 -9.36 14.05
CA ILE A 368 -9.53 -10.05 15.21
C ILE A 368 -9.07 -9.42 16.52
N THR A 369 -7.82 -8.97 16.58
CA THR A 369 -7.16 -8.50 17.80
C THR A 369 -7.15 -6.97 17.90
N THR A 370 -6.06 -6.34 17.47
CA THR A 370 -5.67 -4.96 17.76
C THR A 370 -6.40 -3.89 16.96
N ALA A 371 -6.94 -4.25 15.80
CA ALA A 371 -7.64 -3.35 14.88
C ALA A 371 -8.94 -3.99 14.32
N SER A 372 -9.76 -4.57 15.21
CA SER A 372 -11.01 -5.24 14.85
C SER A 372 -12.21 -4.30 14.72
N GLY A 373 -12.13 -3.06 15.24
CA GLY A 373 -13.23 -2.10 15.28
C GLY A 373 -14.25 -2.31 16.40
N ASP A 374 -14.12 -3.39 17.18
CA ASP A 374 -15.01 -3.72 18.31
C ASP A 374 -14.55 -3.11 19.65
N ALA A 375 -13.32 -2.58 19.70
CA ALA A 375 -12.74 -1.95 20.88
C ALA A 375 -13.28 -0.52 21.06
N TYR A 376 -14.52 -0.42 21.55
CA TYR A 376 -14.93 0.77 22.27
C TYR A 376 -13.93 1.03 23.41
N TYR A 377 -13.02 2.00 23.25
CA TYR A 377 -12.17 2.72 24.24
C TYR A 377 -11.59 2.00 25.48
N ASN A 378 -11.72 0.69 25.60
CA ASN A 378 -11.60 0.01 26.89
C ASN A 378 -10.30 -0.75 27.08
N HIS A 379 -9.47 -0.86 26.04
CA HIS A 379 -8.21 -1.56 26.13
C HIS A 379 -7.12 -0.78 25.41
N CYS A 380 -6.28 -0.12 26.20
CA CYS A 380 -4.96 0.31 25.76
C CYS A 380 -4.05 -0.91 25.88
N TYR A 381 -3.48 -1.33 24.75
CA TYR A 381 -2.52 -2.42 24.72
C TYR A 381 -1.20 -1.97 25.35
N THR A 382 -0.49 -2.89 25.96
CA THR A 382 0.93 -2.71 26.29
C THR A 382 1.79 -3.26 25.17
N GLU A 383 2.99 -2.69 24.97
CA GLU A 383 3.96 -3.22 24.00
C GLU A 383 4.21 -4.72 24.21
N LYS A 384 4.33 -5.17 25.46
CA LYS A 384 4.52 -6.60 25.79
C LYS A 384 3.37 -7.49 25.31
N GLU A 385 2.12 -7.04 25.43
CA GLU A 385 0.96 -7.79 24.94
C GLU A 385 0.98 -7.90 23.42
N VAL A 386 1.27 -6.80 22.71
CA VAL A 386 1.35 -6.81 21.25
C VAL A 386 2.49 -7.68 20.76
N MET A 387 3.66 -7.64 21.41
CA MET A 387 4.80 -8.49 21.08
C MET A 387 4.49 -9.98 21.28
N GLU A 388 3.74 -10.34 22.32
CA GLU A 388 3.30 -11.71 22.54
C GLU A 388 2.27 -12.18 21.49
N ILE A 389 1.41 -11.28 21.00
CA ILE A 389 0.51 -11.57 19.87
C ILE A 389 1.35 -11.78 18.60
N LEU A 390 2.25 -10.85 18.28
CA LEU A 390 3.14 -10.92 17.11
C LEU A 390 3.95 -12.22 17.08
N ARG A 391 4.57 -12.59 18.22
CA ARG A 391 5.32 -13.84 18.33
C ARG A 391 4.47 -15.07 18.00
N LYS A 392 3.23 -15.11 18.47
CA LYS A 392 2.29 -16.22 18.18
C LYS A 392 1.79 -16.20 16.74
N GLU A 393 1.64 -15.02 16.16
CA GLU A 393 1.26 -14.79 14.77
C GLU A 393 2.34 -15.33 13.81
N ILE A 394 3.62 -14.99 14.07
CA ILE A 394 4.77 -15.49 13.32
C ILE A 394 4.85 -17.03 13.37
N GLN A 395 4.75 -17.61 14.57
CA GLN A 395 4.77 -19.07 14.73
C GLN A 395 3.65 -19.78 13.94
N LEU A 396 2.46 -19.16 13.88
CA LEU A 396 1.34 -19.70 13.12
C LEU A 396 1.60 -19.61 11.60
N ASN A 397 2.20 -18.50 11.16
CA ASN A 397 2.53 -18.28 9.76
C ASN A 397 3.61 -19.25 9.26
N GLU A 398 4.71 -19.42 10.01
CA GLU A 398 5.75 -20.42 9.74
C GLU A 398 5.17 -21.83 9.62
N LYS A 399 4.31 -22.20 10.58
CA LYS A 399 3.63 -23.51 10.55
C LYS A 399 2.81 -23.71 9.27
N ARG A 400 2.03 -22.71 8.85
CA ARG A 400 1.24 -22.76 7.61
C ARG A 400 2.13 -22.87 6.37
N ASN A 401 3.25 -22.14 6.34
CA ASN A 401 4.22 -22.22 5.25
C ASN A 401 4.82 -23.63 5.13
N ILE A 402 5.22 -24.23 6.26
CA ILE A 402 5.73 -25.61 6.31
C ILE A 402 4.67 -26.61 5.84
N GLU A 403 3.43 -26.50 6.32
CA GLU A 403 2.32 -27.37 5.90
C GLU A 403 2.06 -27.27 4.38
N LYS A 404 2.07 -26.05 3.82
CA LYS A 404 1.92 -25.86 2.36
C LYS A 404 3.10 -26.41 1.58
N ALA A 405 4.33 -26.23 2.05
CA ALA A 405 5.52 -26.79 1.42
C ALA A 405 5.45 -28.34 1.39
N GLN A 406 5.05 -28.95 2.50
CA GLN A 406 4.84 -30.41 2.59
C GLN A 406 3.74 -30.90 1.64
N LEU A 407 2.63 -30.16 1.51
CA LEU A 407 1.55 -30.49 0.57
C LEU A 407 2.02 -30.38 -0.89
N LYS A 408 2.81 -29.36 -1.23
CA LYS A 408 3.42 -29.22 -2.57
C LYS A 408 4.37 -30.39 -2.87
N MET A 409 5.22 -30.77 -1.92
CA MET A 409 6.11 -31.93 -2.05
C MET A 409 5.32 -33.24 -2.24
N LYS A 410 4.28 -33.48 -1.44
CA LYS A 410 3.41 -34.67 -1.58
C LYS A 410 2.68 -34.74 -2.93
N LYS A 411 2.24 -33.60 -3.46
CA LYS A 411 1.65 -33.54 -4.82
C LYS A 411 2.68 -33.83 -5.91
N SER A 412 3.93 -33.40 -5.72
CA SER A 412 5.04 -33.69 -6.62
C SER A 412 5.53 -35.14 -6.55
N THR A 413 5.39 -35.82 -5.41
CA THR A 413 5.75 -37.24 -5.27
C THR A 413 4.62 -38.18 -5.71
N ASN A 414 3.36 -37.70 -5.70
CA ASN A 414 2.19 -38.47 -6.12
C ASN A 414 1.80 -38.23 -7.59
N SER A 415 2.53 -37.42 -8.34
CA SER A 415 2.47 -37.51 -9.80
C SER A 415 3.15 -38.82 -10.22
N PRO A 416 2.49 -39.71 -10.98
CA PRO A 416 3.13 -40.93 -11.42
C PRO A 416 4.39 -40.56 -12.20
N GLU A 417 5.47 -41.28 -11.94
CA GLU A 417 6.68 -41.25 -12.75
C GLU A 417 6.29 -41.18 -14.23
N LEU A 418 6.78 -40.16 -14.91
CA LEU A 418 6.74 -40.06 -16.36
C LEU A 418 7.75 -41.05 -16.95
N GLY A 419 7.58 -42.33 -16.63
CA GLY A 419 8.13 -43.47 -17.31
C GLY A 419 7.29 -43.76 -18.55
N LEU A 420 7.40 -42.91 -19.58
CA LEU A 420 7.06 -43.24 -20.97
C LEU A 420 7.64 -42.19 -21.92
N ILE A 421 8.93 -42.32 -22.16
CA ILE A 421 9.51 -41.95 -23.45
C ILE A 421 8.86 -42.87 -24.48
N ASN A 422 7.88 -42.37 -25.25
CA ASN A 422 7.80 -42.76 -26.65
C ASN A 422 6.95 -41.82 -27.51
N LYS A 423 7.62 -41.29 -28.54
CA LYS A 423 7.11 -40.71 -29.80
C LYS A 423 6.36 -39.37 -29.77
N THR A 424 7.11 -38.30 -29.49
CA THR A 424 7.11 -37.00 -30.22
C THR A 424 8.34 -36.20 -29.75
N SER A 425 9.29 -35.72 -30.55
CA SER A 425 9.56 -35.84 -31.98
C SER A 425 11.08 -35.97 -32.18
N MET A 426 11.53 -36.90 -33.04
CA MET A 426 12.94 -36.96 -33.48
C MET A 426 13.42 -35.63 -34.09
N THR A 427 12.51 -34.77 -34.53
CA THR A 427 12.83 -33.47 -35.13
C THR A 427 13.33 -32.45 -34.11
N LEU A 428 12.90 -32.51 -32.85
CA LEU A 428 13.34 -31.56 -31.82
C LEU A 428 14.70 -31.95 -31.23
N ALA A 429 14.98 -33.26 -31.15
CA ALA A 429 16.31 -33.77 -30.82
C ALA A 429 17.33 -33.49 -31.95
N VAL A 430 16.92 -33.62 -33.21
CA VAL A 430 17.74 -33.27 -34.37
C VAL A 430 17.96 -31.76 -34.49
N SER A 431 16.96 -30.91 -34.17
CA SER A 431 17.14 -29.45 -34.20
C SER A 431 18.06 -28.94 -33.09
N LEU A 432 17.99 -29.53 -31.90
CA LEU A 432 18.90 -29.22 -30.79
C LEU A 432 20.33 -29.70 -31.07
N LEU A 433 20.49 -30.87 -31.70
CA LEU A 433 21.81 -31.37 -32.11
C LEU A 433 22.43 -30.52 -33.23
N ILE A 434 21.66 -30.08 -34.22
CA ILE A 434 22.13 -29.16 -35.27
C ILE A 434 22.49 -27.79 -34.66
N GLY A 435 21.70 -27.29 -33.71
CA GLY A 435 22.00 -26.07 -32.97
C GLY A 435 23.29 -26.16 -32.15
N ALA A 436 23.49 -27.29 -31.45
CA ALA A 436 24.71 -27.54 -30.68
C ALA A 436 25.94 -27.70 -31.59
N PHE A 437 25.82 -28.38 -32.73
CA PHE A 437 26.91 -28.52 -33.70
C PHE A 437 27.27 -27.19 -34.37
N ALA A 438 26.30 -26.33 -34.66
CA ALA A 438 26.55 -24.99 -35.20
C ALA A 438 27.30 -24.10 -34.19
N VAL A 439 26.96 -24.21 -32.90
CA VAL A 439 27.65 -23.49 -31.81
C VAL A 439 29.09 -24.00 -31.64
N ILE A 440 29.31 -25.32 -31.69
CA ILE A 440 30.66 -25.91 -31.58
C ILE A 440 31.52 -25.57 -32.80
N ILE A 441 30.96 -25.58 -34.01
CA ILE A 441 31.67 -25.14 -35.23
C ILE A 441 31.96 -23.63 -35.19
N SER A 442 31.08 -22.81 -34.62
CA SER A 442 31.36 -21.38 -34.42
C SER A 442 32.44 -21.11 -33.37
N LEU A 443 32.53 -21.96 -32.33
CA LEU A 443 33.52 -21.85 -31.27
C LEU A 443 34.93 -22.31 -31.71
N GLN A 444 35.02 -23.18 -32.71
CA GLN A 444 36.30 -23.61 -33.27
C GLN A 444 36.83 -22.69 -34.39
N ARG A 445 36.00 -21.79 -34.95
CA ARG A 445 36.38 -21.00 -36.14
C ARG A 445 36.82 -19.57 -35.85
N ASP A 446 36.48 -18.97 -34.72
CA ASP A 446 36.84 -17.57 -34.41
C ASP A 446 37.49 -17.43 -33.02
N ASN A 447 38.78 -17.13 -33.02
CA ASN A 447 39.60 -16.91 -31.83
C ASN A 447 39.45 -15.48 -31.28
N SER A 448 38.23 -14.96 -31.16
CA SER A 448 37.98 -13.60 -30.63
C SER A 448 36.61 -13.49 -29.93
N TYR A 449 36.66 -13.26 -28.61
CA TYR A 449 35.53 -13.39 -27.68
C TYR A 449 34.60 -12.17 -27.54
N SER A 450 34.66 -11.15 -28.40
CA SER A 450 34.01 -9.85 -28.10
C SER A 450 32.74 -9.48 -28.90
N THR A 451 32.07 -10.41 -29.59
CA THR A 451 30.91 -10.06 -30.45
C THR A 451 29.61 -10.84 -30.20
N LEU A 452 29.58 -11.83 -29.31
CA LEU A 452 28.36 -12.61 -29.03
C LEU A 452 27.33 -11.91 -28.14
N PHE A 453 27.70 -10.85 -27.42
CA PHE A 453 26.75 -10.07 -26.58
C PHE A 453 26.02 -8.95 -27.31
N LYS A 454 26.29 -8.71 -28.61
CA LYS A 454 25.66 -7.61 -29.35
C LYS A 454 24.43 -8.01 -30.17
N ASN A 455 24.28 -9.29 -30.54
CA ASN A 455 23.19 -9.72 -31.44
C ASN A 455 22.08 -10.55 -30.77
N THR A 456 22.14 -10.81 -29.47
CA THR A 456 20.99 -11.34 -28.70
C THR A 456 19.92 -10.27 -28.44
N GLY A 457 20.24 -8.98 -28.60
CA GLY A 457 19.29 -7.87 -28.49
C GLY A 457 18.27 -7.82 -29.63
N ASP A 458 18.66 -8.17 -30.86
CA ASP A 458 17.79 -7.99 -32.04
C ASP A 458 16.75 -9.10 -32.21
N SER A 459 17.01 -10.33 -31.74
CA SER A 459 15.97 -11.39 -31.74
C SER A 459 14.93 -11.20 -30.63
N LEU A 460 15.29 -10.57 -29.51
CA LEU A 460 14.33 -10.18 -28.47
C LEU A 460 13.44 -9.01 -28.93
N ASN A 461 13.98 -8.09 -29.75
CA ASN A 461 13.20 -7.01 -30.34
C ASN A 461 12.13 -7.51 -31.32
N ASN A 462 12.36 -8.58 -32.09
CA ASN A 462 11.32 -9.14 -32.97
C ASN A 462 10.20 -9.88 -32.21
N ILE A 463 10.50 -10.44 -31.03
CA ILE A 463 9.48 -11.02 -30.14
C ILE A 463 8.70 -9.90 -29.43
N TYR A 464 9.39 -8.82 -29.05
CA TYR A 464 8.75 -7.62 -28.50
C TYR A 464 7.83 -6.96 -29.52
N GLU A 465 8.27 -6.79 -30.79
CA GLU A 465 7.45 -6.23 -31.87
C GLU A 465 6.18 -7.06 -32.14
N TYR A 466 6.25 -8.39 -32.11
CA TYR A 466 5.06 -9.24 -32.32
C TYR A 466 4.00 -9.08 -31.20
N TYR A 467 4.43 -8.82 -29.96
CA TYR A 467 3.53 -8.55 -28.84
C TYR A 467 3.09 -7.08 -28.78
N THR A 468 3.96 -6.12 -29.12
CA THR A 468 3.60 -4.69 -29.12
C THR A 468 2.69 -4.32 -30.30
N VAL A 469 2.84 -4.91 -31.49
CA VAL A 469 1.97 -4.59 -32.65
C VAL A 469 0.51 -5.00 -32.40
N LYS A 470 0.26 -5.97 -31.52
CA LYS A 470 -1.11 -6.36 -31.12
C LYS A 470 -1.71 -5.47 -30.00
N LEU A 471 -0.87 -4.80 -29.22
CA LEU A 471 -1.28 -3.88 -28.14
C LEU A 471 -1.34 -2.41 -28.59
N VAL A 472 -0.53 -2.01 -29.57
CA VAL A 472 -0.42 -0.61 -30.05
C VAL A 472 -1.58 -0.21 -30.97
N ASN A 473 -2.34 -1.15 -31.54
CA ASN A 473 -3.49 -0.83 -32.41
C ASN A 473 -4.75 -0.31 -31.68
N ARG A 474 -4.67 0.05 -30.38
CA ARG A 474 -5.83 0.60 -29.64
C ARG A 474 -5.63 1.89 -28.85
N SER A 475 -4.50 2.59 -28.97
CA SER A 475 -4.40 3.95 -28.39
C SER A 475 -3.58 4.90 -29.24
N THR A 476 -4.12 5.28 -30.39
CA THR A 476 -3.67 6.50 -31.06
C THR A 476 -4.19 7.70 -30.29
N TYR A 477 -3.28 8.38 -29.60
CA TYR A 477 -3.10 9.84 -29.48
C TYR A 477 -2.51 10.17 -28.11
N VAL A 478 -1.60 11.15 -28.11
CA VAL A 478 -0.98 11.81 -26.95
C VAL A 478 0.27 11.15 -26.36
N TRP A 479 1.36 10.98 -27.14
CA TRP A 479 2.74 11.03 -26.61
C TRP A 479 3.73 11.42 -27.72
N LYS A 480 3.64 12.67 -28.19
CA LYS A 480 4.62 13.29 -29.11
C LYS A 480 5.25 14.50 -28.42
N GLN A 481 6.06 14.31 -27.37
CA GLN A 481 6.94 15.36 -26.83
C GLN A 481 8.25 14.91 -26.13
N PRO A 482 8.47 13.64 -25.70
CA PRO A 482 9.77 13.29 -25.09
C PRO A 482 10.91 12.98 -26.08
N LEU A 483 10.60 12.77 -27.37
CA LEU A 483 11.60 12.35 -28.37
C LEU A 483 12.32 13.51 -29.05
N GLU A 484 11.73 14.70 -29.11
CA GLU A 484 12.39 15.87 -29.70
C GLU A 484 13.57 16.33 -28.83
N SER A 485 13.42 16.36 -27.49
CA SER A 485 14.51 16.80 -26.59
C SER A 485 15.73 15.87 -26.62
N ILE A 486 15.51 14.57 -26.80
CA ILE A 486 16.58 13.56 -26.91
C ILE A 486 17.30 13.68 -28.28
N LEU A 487 16.55 13.98 -29.35
CA LEU A 487 17.13 14.21 -30.68
C LEU A 487 17.95 15.51 -30.76
N THR A 488 17.56 16.57 -30.05
CA THR A 488 18.35 17.82 -29.99
C THR A 488 19.66 17.63 -29.22
N TYR A 489 19.65 16.83 -28.15
CA TYR A 489 20.83 16.51 -27.34
C TYR A 489 21.84 15.62 -28.09
N LEU A 490 21.36 14.70 -28.92
CA LEU A 490 22.23 13.82 -29.73
C LEU A 490 22.84 14.54 -30.94
N LYS A 491 22.18 15.58 -31.47
CA LYS A 491 22.73 16.41 -32.56
C LYS A 491 23.82 17.39 -32.11
N SER A 492 23.85 17.81 -30.84
CA SER A 492 24.89 18.73 -30.35
C SER A 492 26.22 18.06 -30.01
N ASN A 493 26.25 16.73 -29.87
CA ASN A 493 27.44 15.95 -29.47
C ASN A 493 28.12 15.19 -30.62
N THR A 494 27.80 15.50 -31.88
CA THR A 494 28.40 14.83 -33.06
C THR A 494 29.10 15.77 -34.03
N THR A 495 29.35 17.02 -33.66
CA THR A 495 30.22 17.94 -34.42
C THR A 495 31.26 18.62 -33.52
N SER A 496 32.35 17.91 -33.25
CA SER A 496 33.70 18.44 -33.03
C SER A 496 34.72 17.33 -33.21
#